data_AF-A0AAJ1K2L3-F1
#
_entry.id   AF-A0AAJ1K2L3-F1
#
_cell.length_a   1.000
_cell.length_b   1.000
_cell.length_c   1.000
_cell.angle_alpha   90.00
_cell.angle_beta   90.00
_cell.angle_gamma   90.00
#
_symmetry.space_group_name_H-M   'P 1'
#
loop_
_entity.id
_entity.type
_entity.pdbx_description
1 polymer ?
#
loop_
_entity_poly.entity_id
_entity_poly.type
_entity_poly.pdbx_seq_one_letter_code
_entity_poly.pdbx_strand_id
1 'polypeptide(L)'
;MFGIGKKKAKLKDFINDETKAVIHIYGDKVKVDGKDPSEFDMIKGEYGQAVVKLDAGVHSIEAIHRTTEGKTNIKTPRITSELTLEANHEYSFGIHKYSKEYLDNNSHDSAYQYIYYCPVGEGKYEGRFGIICFIER
;
A
#
# COMPACT_ATOMS: atom_id res chain seq x y z
N MET A 1 -29.31 -4.70 8.07
CA MET A 1 -28.00 -4.60 7.39
C MET A 1 -27.91 -3.30 6.57
N PHE A 2 -27.69 -2.13 7.19
CA PHE A 2 -27.79 -0.81 6.50
C PHE A 2 -26.48 -0.02 6.40
N GLY A 3 -25.34 -0.58 6.82
CA GLY A 3 -24.07 0.15 6.95
C GLY A 3 -23.08 0.02 5.78
N ILE A 4 -23.05 -1.13 5.09
CA ILE A 4 -21.99 -1.46 4.11
C ILE A 4 -22.19 -0.69 2.80
N GLY A 5 -23.42 -0.60 2.29
CA GLY A 5 -23.71 0.12 1.04
C GLY A 5 -23.39 1.61 1.10
N LYS A 6 -23.65 2.28 2.23
CA LYS A 6 -23.34 3.70 2.42
C LYS A 6 -21.83 3.98 2.46
N LYS A 7 -21.03 3.07 3.03
CA LYS A 7 -19.56 3.20 3.04
C LYS A 7 -18.97 3.03 1.64
N LYS A 8 -19.47 2.08 0.85
CA LYS A 8 -19.06 1.88 -0.54
C LYS A 8 -19.40 3.08 -1.43
N ALA A 9 -20.59 3.64 -1.30
CA ALA A 9 -20.97 4.84 -2.04
C ALA A 9 -20.06 6.04 -1.72
N LYS A 10 -19.84 6.30 -0.42
CA LYS A 10 -18.92 7.37 0.01
C LYS A 10 -17.50 7.17 -0.48
N LEU A 11 -16.99 5.94 -0.49
CA LEU A 11 -15.67 5.65 -1.02
C LEU A 11 -15.62 5.91 -2.54
N LYS A 12 -16.65 5.49 -3.29
CA LYS A 12 -16.75 5.77 -4.73
C LYS A 12 -16.78 7.27 -5.03
N ASP A 13 -17.61 8.01 -4.31
CA ASP A 13 -17.69 9.47 -4.47
C ASP A 13 -16.37 10.14 -4.08
N PHE A 14 -15.71 9.63 -3.04
CA PHE A 14 -14.41 10.11 -2.60
C PHE A 14 -13.35 9.92 -3.68
N ILE A 15 -13.22 8.72 -4.23
CA ILE A 15 -12.19 8.44 -5.23
C ILE A 15 -12.49 9.13 -6.57
N ASN A 16 -13.74 9.49 -6.87
CA ASN A 16 -14.15 10.11 -8.14
C ASN A 16 -13.68 11.57 -8.29
N ASP A 17 -12.37 11.73 -8.44
CA ASP A 17 -11.68 12.99 -8.61
C ASP A 17 -10.52 12.80 -9.60
N GLU A 18 -10.73 13.29 -10.82
CA GLU A 18 -9.76 13.14 -11.91
C GLU A 18 -8.56 14.08 -11.74
N THR A 19 -8.61 15.04 -10.82
CA THR A 19 -7.52 16.01 -10.59
C THR A 19 -6.45 15.50 -9.63
N LYS A 20 -6.73 14.39 -8.93
CA LYS A 20 -5.87 13.82 -7.90
C LYS A 20 -5.46 12.40 -8.25
N ALA A 21 -4.31 12.00 -7.72
CA ALA A 21 -3.95 10.60 -7.58
C ALA A 21 -4.61 10.03 -6.31
N VAL A 22 -5.07 8.79 -6.35
CA VAL A 22 -5.65 8.09 -5.20
C VAL A 22 -4.71 6.96 -4.78
N ILE A 23 -4.37 6.89 -3.50
CA ILE A 23 -3.56 5.78 -2.97
C ILE A 23 -4.32 5.03 -1.87
N HIS A 24 -4.44 3.71 -2.05
CA HIS A 24 -4.99 2.77 -1.08
C HIS A 24 -3.85 2.18 -0.25
N ILE A 25 -3.76 2.57 1.01
CA ILE A 25 -2.68 2.20 1.92
C ILE A 25 -3.15 1.09 2.86
N TYR A 26 -2.47 -0.05 2.77
CA TYR A 26 -2.64 -1.22 3.61
C TYR A 26 -1.44 -1.39 4.53
N GLY A 27 -1.66 -1.24 5.84
CA GLY A 27 -0.63 -1.48 6.85
C GLY A 27 -0.63 -0.41 7.94
N ASP A 28 0.12 -0.71 9.00
CA ASP A 28 0.31 0.19 10.13
C ASP A 28 1.60 0.99 9.98
N LYS A 29 1.62 2.23 10.49
CA LYS A 29 2.80 3.11 10.54
C LYS A 29 3.40 3.41 9.16
N VAL A 30 2.52 3.73 8.22
CA VAL A 30 2.88 4.30 6.92
C VAL A 30 2.90 5.82 7.04
N LYS A 31 3.86 6.47 6.39
CA LYS A 31 3.92 7.91 6.19
C LYS A 31 4.01 8.22 4.71
N VAL A 32 3.34 9.29 4.29
CA VAL A 32 3.43 9.88 2.96
C VAL A 32 4.00 11.28 3.14
N ASP A 33 5.09 11.62 2.45
CA ASP A 33 5.78 12.91 2.59
C ASP A 33 6.10 13.26 4.06
N GLY A 34 6.49 12.24 4.82
CA GLY A 34 6.82 12.33 6.25
C GLY A 34 5.61 12.47 7.19
N LYS A 35 4.39 12.60 6.65
CA LYS A 35 3.13 12.82 7.37
C LYS A 35 2.31 11.54 7.48
N ASP A 36 1.49 11.45 8.53
CA ASP A 36 0.54 10.35 8.68
C ASP A 36 -0.59 10.49 7.63
N PRO A 37 -1.13 9.37 7.08
CA PRO A 37 -2.21 9.41 6.10
C PRO A 37 -3.43 10.23 6.51
N SER A 38 -3.72 10.33 7.82
CA SER A 38 -4.82 11.13 8.35
C SER A 38 -4.64 12.65 8.24
N GLU A 39 -3.43 13.11 7.91
CA GLU A 39 -3.12 14.54 7.69
C GLU A 39 -3.44 15.00 6.26
N PHE A 40 -3.82 14.07 5.39
CA PHE A 40 -4.25 14.34 4.02
C PHE A 40 -5.77 14.24 3.90
N ASP A 41 -6.29 14.56 2.71
CA ASP A 41 -7.67 14.20 2.37
C ASP A 41 -7.76 12.66 2.32
N MET A 42 -8.34 12.08 3.37
CA MET A 42 -8.34 10.64 3.63
C MET A 42 -9.74 10.13 4.00
N ILE A 43 -10.10 8.97 3.45
CA ILE A 43 -11.22 8.16 3.92
C ILE A 43 -10.75 6.77 4.35
N LYS A 44 -11.45 6.16 5.31
CA LYS A 44 -11.25 4.75 5.64
C LYS A 44 -12.01 3.88 4.63
N GLY A 45 -11.27 3.04 3.91
CA GLY A 45 -11.84 2.08 2.96
C GLY A 45 -12.24 0.75 3.61
N GLU A 46 -12.38 -0.28 2.78
CA GLU A 46 -12.64 -1.64 3.28
C GLU A 46 -11.40 -2.24 3.94
N TYR A 47 -11.59 -3.23 4.83
CA TYR A 47 -10.50 -3.96 5.49
C TYR A 47 -9.49 -3.09 6.27
N GLY A 48 -9.87 -1.88 6.68
CA GLY A 48 -9.03 -0.98 7.48
C GLY A 48 -8.04 -0.14 6.68
N GLN A 49 -8.08 -0.20 5.34
CA GLN A 49 -7.22 0.61 4.48
C GLN A 49 -7.46 2.12 4.71
N ALA A 50 -6.40 2.90 4.59
CA ALA A 50 -6.49 4.34 4.43
C ALA A 50 -6.46 4.66 2.94
N VAL A 51 -7.45 5.40 2.44
CA VAL A 51 -7.49 5.86 1.05
C VAL A 51 -7.23 7.35 1.08
N VAL A 52 -6.14 7.77 0.43
CA VAL A 52 -5.64 9.15 0.46
C VAL A 52 -5.63 9.74 -0.94
N LYS A 53 -5.99 11.01 -1.07
CA LYS A 53 -5.78 11.78 -2.30
C LYS A 53 -4.50 12.59 -2.22
N LEU A 54 -3.74 12.56 -3.31
CA LEU A 54 -2.49 13.30 -3.48
C LEU A 54 -2.52 14.05 -4.80
N ASP A 55 -1.74 15.13 -4.88
CA ASP A 55 -1.48 15.78 -6.16
C ASP A 55 -0.66 14.84 -7.07
N ALA A 56 -0.68 15.11 -8.39
CA ALA A 56 0.24 14.43 -9.29
C ALA A 56 1.68 14.93 -9.02
N GLY A 57 2.64 14.02 -9.08
CA GLY A 57 4.04 14.32 -8.81
C GLY A 57 4.76 13.21 -8.07
N VAL A 58 5.97 13.53 -7.60
CA VAL A 58 6.80 12.59 -6.84
C VAL A 58 6.47 12.72 -5.36
N HIS A 59 6.12 11.59 -4.75
CA HIS A 59 5.81 11.47 -3.32
C HIS A 59 6.72 10.45 -2.65
N SER A 60 7.12 10.73 -1.42
CA SER A 60 7.88 9.79 -0.61
C SER A 60 6.93 8.95 0.24
N ILE A 61 7.18 7.64 0.30
CA ILE A 61 6.47 6.74 1.21
C ILE A 61 7.45 6.05 2.13
N GLU A 62 7.11 6.09 3.41
CA GLU A 62 7.83 5.38 4.46
C GLU A 62 6.92 4.37 5.15
N ALA A 63 7.41 3.18 5.45
CA ALA A 63 6.62 2.17 6.16
C ALA A 63 7.47 1.31 7.11
N ILE A 64 6.85 0.88 8.21
CA ILE A 64 7.42 -0.11 9.13
C ILE A 64 6.39 -1.20 9.36
N HIS A 65 6.66 -2.40 8.84
CA HIS A 65 5.79 -3.54 9.06
C HIS A 65 6.17 -4.30 10.32
N ARG A 66 5.15 -4.76 11.05
CA ARG A 66 5.29 -5.62 12.22
C ARG A 66 4.35 -6.79 12.05
N THR A 67 4.88 -7.99 12.17
CA THR A 67 4.09 -9.21 12.19
C THR A 67 4.59 -10.13 13.29
N THR A 68 3.73 -11.01 13.78
CA THR A 68 4.07 -12.01 14.78
C THR A 68 3.85 -13.38 14.15
N GLU A 69 4.92 -14.18 14.06
CA GLU A 69 4.86 -15.56 13.58
C GLU A 69 5.20 -16.51 14.72
N GLY A 70 4.18 -17.24 15.19
CA GLY A 70 4.30 -18.09 16.37
C GLY A 70 4.70 -17.28 17.61
N LYS A 71 5.92 -17.46 18.10
CA LYS A 71 6.50 -16.71 19.23
C LYS A 71 7.46 -15.60 18.81
N THR A 72 7.70 -15.43 17.51
CA THR A 72 8.70 -14.49 16.98
C THR A 72 8.02 -13.22 16.49
N ASN A 73 8.44 -12.09 17.03
CA ASN A 73 8.04 -10.78 16.52
C ASN A 73 9.01 -10.33 15.44
N ILE A 74 8.49 -10.14 14.23
CA ILE A 74 9.24 -9.70 13.08
C ILE A 74 8.89 -8.23 12.86
N LYS A 75 9.92 -7.40 12.80
CA LYS A 75 9.81 -5.98 12.49
C LYS A 75 10.75 -5.67 11.33
N THR A 76 10.24 -5.04 10.29
CA THR A 76 11.08 -4.57 9.21
C THR A 76 11.88 -3.34 9.63
N PRO A 77 13.05 -3.10 9.03
CA PRO A 77 13.61 -1.76 8.96
C PRO A 77 12.59 -0.78 8.37
N ARG A 78 12.85 0.51 8.56
CA ARG A 78 12.06 1.54 7.86
C ARG A 78 12.32 1.39 6.37
N ILE A 79 11.26 1.14 5.63
CA ILE A 79 11.26 1.08 4.17
C ILE A 79 10.95 2.49 3.69
N THR A 80 11.73 2.99 2.74
CA THR A 80 11.50 4.29 2.12
C THR A 80 11.54 4.14 0.61
N SER A 81 10.62 4.79 -0.09
CA SER A 81 10.56 4.80 -1.55
C SER A 81 9.97 6.09 -2.07
N GLU A 82 10.23 6.36 -3.34
CA GLU A 82 9.63 7.46 -4.09
C GLU A 82 8.68 6.90 -5.13
N LEU A 83 7.51 7.51 -5.23
CA LEU A 83 6.45 7.16 -6.16
C LEU A 83 6.11 8.35 -7.02
N THR A 84 6.17 8.17 -8.33
CA THR A 84 5.60 9.14 -9.27
C THR A 84 4.13 8.81 -9.46
N LEU A 85 3.27 9.71 -9.02
CA LEU A 85 1.82 9.58 -9.10
C LEU A 85 1.28 10.49 -10.21
N GLU A 86 0.32 9.96 -10.96
CA GLU A 86 -0.39 10.68 -11.99
C GLU A 86 -1.81 10.99 -11.54
N ALA A 87 -2.33 12.16 -11.93
CA ALA A 87 -3.72 12.50 -11.68
C ALA A 87 -4.64 11.52 -12.43
N ASN A 88 -5.86 11.32 -11.91
CA ASN A 88 -6.84 10.37 -12.44
C ASN A 88 -6.43 8.89 -12.37
N HIS A 89 -5.44 8.56 -11.55
CA HIS A 89 -5.00 7.18 -11.36
C HIS A 89 -5.12 6.74 -9.91
N GLU A 90 -5.36 5.44 -9.72
CA GLU A 90 -5.39 4.81 -8.41
C GLU A 90 -4.20 3.87 -8.23
N TYR A 91 -3.64 3.85 -7.02
CA TYR A 91 -2.47 3.09 -6.63
C TYR A 91 -2.75 2.32 -5.35
N SER A 92 -2.11 1.18 -5.12
CA SER A 92 -2.16 0.49 -3.82
C SER A 92 -0.77 0.33 -3.19
N PHE A 93 -0.63 0.82 -1.96
CA PHE A 93 0.53 0.54 -1.13
C PHE A 93 0.19 -0.58 -0.16
N GLY A 94 0.91 -1.69 -0.22
CA GLY A 94 0.72 -2.81 0.69
C GLY A 94 2.03 -3.44 1.08
N ILE A 95 2.02 -4.13 2.21
CA ILE A 95 3.14 -4.97 2.62
C ILE A 95 2.64 -6.40 2.72
N HIS A 96 3.13 -7.25 1.81
CA HIS A 96 2.71 -8.63 1.71
C HIS A 96 3.90 -9.57 1.91
N LYS A 97 3.61 -10.73 2.51
CA LYS A 97 4.58 -11.81 2.64
C LYS A 97 4.40 -12.74 1.45
N TYR A 98 5.42 -12.87 0.61
CA TYR A 98 5.47 -13.84 -0.48
C TYR A 98 6.49 -14.95 -0.18
N SER A 99 6.42 -16.06 -0.91
CA SER A 99 7.50 -17.06 -0.93
C SER A 99 8.40 -16.81 -2.15
N LYS A 100 9.66 -17.23 -2.07
CA LYS A 100 10.61 -17.16 -3.20
C LYS A 100 10.02 -17.76 -4.48
N GLU A 101 9.48 -18.97 -4.34
CA GLU A 101 8.91 -19.74 -5.44
C GLU A 101 7.70 -19.02 -6.07
N TYR A 102 6.82 -18.41 -5.28
CA TYR A 102 5.72 -17.61 -5.82
C TYR A 102 6.26 -16.43 -6.64
N LEU A 103 7.32 -15.80 -6.16
CA LEU A 103 7.88 -14.61 -6.79
C LEU A 103 8.63 -14.92 -8.09
N ASP A 104 9.40 -16.00 -8.12
CA ASP A 104 10.13 -16.42 -9.32
C ASP A 104 9.16 -16.85 -10.45
N ASN A 105 7.98 -17.35 -10.07
CA ASN A 105 6.94 -17.75 -11.02
C ASN A 105 5.99 -16.61 -11.43
N ASN A 106 5.90 -15.51 -10.67
CA ASN A 106 4.97 -14.40 -10.91
C ASN A 106 5.68 -13.04 -11.12
N SER A 107 6.97 -13.04 -11.44
CA SER A 107 7.79 -11.83 -11.63
C SER A 107 7.46 -11.01 -12.89
N HIS A 108 6.31 -11.25 -13.53
CA HIS A 108 5.94 -10.73 -14.86
C HIS A 108 4.60 -9.97 -14.91
N ASP A 109 4.01 -9.56 -13.78
CA ASP A 109 3.00 -8.51 -13.86
C ASP A 109 3.69 -7.14 -13.84
N SER A 110 3.72 -6.48 -15.00
CA SER A 110 4.34 -5.16 -15.25
C SER A 110 3.76 -4.01 -14.41
N ALA A 111 2.72 -4.28 -13.61
CA ALA A 111 2.05 -3.28 -12.77
C ALA A 111 2.59 -3.21 -11.33
N TYR A 112 3.50 -4.10 -10.93
CA TYR A 112 4.06 -4.12 -9.56
C TYR A 112 5.44 -3.47 -9.49
N GLN A 113 5.60 -2.48 -8.61
CA GLN A 113 6.92 -1.95 -8.23
C GLN A 113 7.34 -2.57 -6.88
N TYR A 114 8.30 -3.50 -6.93
CA TYR A 114 8.88 -4.09 -5.72
C TYR A 114 9.92 -3.13 -5.13
N ILE A 115 9.73 -2.73 -3.88
CA ILE A 115 10.49 -1.62 -3.28
C ILE A 115 11.45 -2.07 -2.19
N TYR A 116 11.18 -3.18 -1.52
CA TYR A 116 12.07 -3.64 -0.46
C TYR A 116 12.05 -5.16 -0.27
N TYR A 117 13.22 -5.67 0.12
CA TYR A 117 13.48 -7.09 0.40
C TYR A 117 13.86 -7.24 1.87
N CYS A 118 13.11 -8.06 2.62
CA CYS A 118 13.51 -8.48 3.96
C CYS A 118 13.43 -10.00 4.07
N PRO A 119 14.54 -10.72 4.33
CA PRO A 119 14.47 -12.11 4.72
C PRO A 119 13.83 -12.21 6.11
N VAL A 120 12.85 -13.10 6.27
CA VAL A 120 12.13 -13.30 7.54
C VAL A 120 12.31 -14.74 8.01
N GLY A 121 12.93 -14.94 9.17
CA GLY A 121 13.23 -16.26 9.74
C GLY A 121 14.37 -16.98 9.04
N GLU A 122 14.73 -18.20 9.48
CA GLU A 122 15.84 -19.06 8.99
C GLU A 122 15.73 -19.43 7.50
N GLY A 123 15.82 -18.45 6.59
CA GLY A 123 15.93 -18.65 5.14
C GLY A 123 14.71 -19.25 4.43
N LYS A 124 13.55 -19.42 5.10
CA LYS A 124 12.36 -20.09 4.51
C LYS A 124 11.31 -19.16 3.92
N TYR A 125 11.35 -17.86 4.21
CA TYR A 125 10.40 -16.89 3.67
C TYR A 125 11.11 -15.68 3.08
N GLU A 126 10.86 -15.44 1.80
CA GLU A 126 11.31 -14.25 1.09
C GLU A 126 10.17 -13.22 1.06
N GLY A 127 10.05 -12.43 2.11
CA GLY A 127 9.12 -11.30 2.10
C GLY A 127 9.57 -10.25 1.09
N ARG A 128 8.92 -10.19 -0.08
CA ARG A 128 8.99 -9.01 -0.95
C ARG A 128 7.92 -8.01 -0.53
N PHE A 129 8.36 -6.82 -0.15
CA PHE A 129 7.52 -5.69 0.18
C PHE A 129 7.28 -4.94 -1.15
N GLY A 130 6.13 -5.20 -1.76
CA GLY A 130 5.77 -4.64 -3.06
C GLY A 130 4.72 -3.56 -2.94
N ILE A 131 4.94 -2.43 -3.62
CA ILE A 131 3.84 -1.54 -3.98
C ILE A 131 3.07 -2.22 -5.10
N ILE A 132 1.75 -2.30 -4.92
CA ILE A 132 0.85 -2.98 -5.81
C ILE A 132 0.12 -1.95 -6.66
N CYS A 133 0.37 -2.03 -7.96
CA CYS A 133 -0.51 -1.70 -9.08
C CYS A 133 -1.30 -0.39 -9.08
N PHE A 134 -0.95 0.38 -10.11
CA PHE A 134 -1.85 1.17 -10.93
C PHE A 134 -3.14 0.39 -11.23
N ILE A 135 -4.26 0.90 -10.76
CA ILE A 135 -5.59 0.51 -11.24
C ILE A 135 -5.95 1.58 -12.26
N GLU A 136 -5.87 1.24 -13.55
CA GLU A 136 -6.51 2.06 -14.59
C GLU A 136 -8.00 2.14 -14.28
N ARG A 137 -8.53 3.37 -14.32
CA ARG A 137 -9.95 3.64 -14.13
C ARG A 137 -10.72 3.45 -15.42
#